data_AF-A0AAF0F5R8-F1
#
_entry.id   AF-A0AAF0F5R8-F1
#
_cell.length_a   1.000
_cell.length_b   1.000
_cell.length_c   1.000
_cell.angle_alpha   90.00
_cell.angle_beta   90.00
_cell.angle_gamma   90.00
#
_symmetry.space_group_name_H-M   'P 1'
#
loop_
_entity.id
_entity.type
_entity.pdbx_description
1 polymer ?
#
loop_
_entity_poly.entity_id
_entity_poly.type
_entity_poly.pdbx_seq_one_letter_code
_entity_poly.pdbx_strand_id
1 'polypeptide(L)'
;MPPAEVEARQRTLHALEQAVGVRRAILASAESSFDTIQQLQASDDGARVGAGGASQGHGTRTLLRERDDLALEILRVQAELATVQEEGQRLAREIRDVRQHTIASLHEARDQTPTQAKDTTQRQSDLLHGVVLGLALHGEHPWYEDPQLTELVLSMDDRAASNV
;
A
#
# COMPACT_ATOMS: atom_id res chain seq x y z
N MET A 1 -5.82 28.29 -3.65
CA MET A 1 -6.27 27.09 -4.40
C MET A 1 -6.71 26.05 -3.39
N PRO A 2 -7.96 25.57 -3.44
CA PRO A 2 -8.40 24.47 -2.59
C PRO A 2 -7.57 23.20 -2.87
N PRO A 3 -7.31 22.37 -1.85
CA PRO A 3 -6.45 21.18 -1.97
C PRO A 3 -6.94 20.20 -3.04
N ALA A 4 -8.25 20.12 -3.26
CA ALA A 4 -8.87 19.29 -4.30
C ALA A 4 -8.46 19.70 -5.73
N GLU A 5 -8.24 20.98 -6.01
CA GLU A 5 -7.78 21.45 -7.33
C GLU A 5 -6.31 21.14 -7.57
N VAL A 6 -5.49 21.12 -6.50
CA VAL A 6 -4.06 20.77 -6.60
C VAL A 6 -3.89 19.29 -6.92
N GLU A 7 -4.64 18.42 -6.26
CA GLU A 7 -4.63 16.97 -6.53
C GLU A 7 -5.18 16.62 -7.92
N ALA A 8 -6.21 17.33 -8.38
CA ALA A 8 -6.72 17.16 -9.74
C ALA A 8 -5.66 17.55 -10.79
N ARG A 9 -4.96 18.67 -10.56
CA ARG A 9 -3.91 19.14 -11.45
C ARG A 9 -2.70 18.22 -11.48
N GLN A 10 -2.28 17.68 -10.33
CA GLN A 10 -1.20 16.69 -10.26
C GLN A 10 -1.54 15.41 -11.03
N ARG A 11 -2.79 14.92 -10.92
CA ARG A 11 -3.26 13.77 -11.71
C ARG A 11 -3.21 14.04 -13.20
N THR A 12 -3.63 15.22 -13.65
CA THR A 12 -3.56 15.58 -15.08
C THR A 12 -2.13 15.71 -15.60
N LEU A 13 -1.21 16.26 -14.81
CA LEU A 13 0.20 16.36 -15.19
C LEU A 13 0.85 14.99 -15.30
N HIS A 14 0.61 14.10 -14.33
CA HIS A 14 1.11 12.74 -14.37
C HIS A 14 0.58 11.96 -15.59
N ALA A 15 -0.70 12.10 -15.92
CA ALA A 15 -1.27 11.49 -17.12
C ALA A 15 -0.62 12.02 -18.42
N LEU A 16 -0.33 13.33 -18.49
CA LEU A 16 0.36 13.92 -19.64
C LEU A 16 1.81 13.46 -19.74
N GLU A 17 2.53 13.35 -18.63
CA GLU A 17 3.91 12.81 -18.61
C GLU A 17 3.94 11.37 -19.11
N GLN A 18 3.00 10.52 -18.67
CA GLN A 18 2.86 9.16 -19.18
C GLN A 18 2.55 9.13 -20.68
N ALA A 19 1.63 9.98 -21.16
CA ALA A 19 1.30 10.06 -22.57
C ALA A 19 2.48 10.50 -23.44
N VAL A 20 3.29 11.46 -22.97
CA VAL A 20 4.52 11.89 -23.63
C VAL A 20 5.55 10.75 -23.66
N GLY A 21 5.70 10.01 -22.56
CA GLY A 21 6.57 8.84 -22.48
C GLY A 21 6.21 7.76 -23.51
N VAL A 22 4.93 7.41 -23.59
CA VAL A 22 4.42 6.44 -24.58
C VAL A 22 4.67 6.93 -26.00
N ARG A 23 4.38 8.19 -26.31
CA ARG A 23 4.62 8.77 -27.64
C ARG A 23 6.10 8.70 -28.03
N ARG A 24 7.01 8.97 -27.09
CA ARG A 24 8.46 8.92 -27.32
C ARG A 24 8.92 7.49 -27.61
N ALA A 25 8.39 6.51 -26.88
CA ALA A 25 8.69 5.10 -27.11
C ALA A 25 8.19 4.63 -28.49
N ILE A 26 6.99 5.05 -28.91
CA ILE A 26 6.46 4.75 -30.24
C ILE A 26 7.34 5.35 -31.33
N LEU A 27 7.75 6.61 -31.18
CA LEU A 27 8.63 7.26 -32.16
C LEU A 27 10.00 6.58 -32.26
N ALA A 28 10.63 6.24 -31.12
CA ALA A 28 11.89 5.51 -31.12
C ALA A 28 11.77 4.11 -31.77
N SER A 29 10.65 3.43 -31.55
CA SER A 29 10.34 2.15 -32.21
C SER A 29 10.13 2.30 -33.72
N ALA A 30 9.46 3.35 -34.15
CA ALA A 30 9.25 3.66 -35.56
C ALA A 30 10.57 4.03 -36.26
N GLU A 31 11.42 4.85 -35.63
CA GLU A 31 12.76 5.21 -36.14
C GLU A 31 13.64 3.97 -36.29
N SER A 32 13.69 3.11 -35.27
CA SER A 32 14.43 1.83 -35.33
C SER A 32 13.88 0.89 -36.42
N SER A 33 12.56 0.86 -36.61
CA SER A 33 11.93 0.10 -37.69
C SER A 33 12.27 0.68 -39.07
N PHE A 34 12.45 2.00 -39.18
CA PHE A 34 12.83 2.64 -40.43
C PHE A 34 14.29 2.35 -40.80
N ASP A 35 15.20 2.38 -39.83
CA ASP A 35 16.62 2.03 -40.02
C ASP A 35 16.77 0.57 -40.49
N THR A 36 16.01 -0.35 -39.90
CA THR A 36 16.03 -1.76 -40.32
C THR A 36 15.44 -1.96 -41.72
N ILE A 37 14.40 -1.23 -42.10
CA ILE A 37 13.85 -1.26 -43.47
C ILE A 37 14.85 -0.67 -44.48
N GLN A 38 15.55 0.42 -44.15
CA GLN A 38 16.60 0.98 -45.00
C GLN A 38 17.77 0.01 -45.18
N GLN A 39 18.19 -0.68 -44.11
CA GLN A 39 19.20 -1.73 -44.19
C GLN A 39 18.74 -2.91 -45.07
N LEU A 40 17.45 -3.26 -45.02
CA LEU A 40 16.86 -4.28 -45.88
C LEU A 40 16.83 -3.85 -47.36
N GLN A 41 16.43 -2.62 -47.66
CA GLN A 41 16.43 -2.08 -49.02
C GLN A 41 17.84 -1.98 -49.60
N ALA A 42 18.80 -1.49 -48.80
CA ALA A 42 20.21 -1.44 -49.18
C ALA A 42 20.83 -2.84 -49.39
N SER A 43 20.34 -3.86 -48.67
CA SER A 43 20.76 -5.25 -48.83
C SER A 43 20.13 -5.96 -50.05
N ASP A 44 18.89 -5.65 -50.42
CA ASP A 44 18.20 -6.24 -51.59
C ASP A 44 18.65 -5.58 -52.92
N ASP A 45 18.98 -4.29 -52.92
CA ASP A 45 19.49 -3.58 -54.10
C ASP A 45 20.94 -3.96 -54.48
N GLY A 46 21.70 -4.61 -53.58
CA GLY A 46 23.05 -5.12 -53.84
C GLY A 46 23.14 -6.59 -54.30
N ALA A 47 22.06 -7.37 -54.17
CA ALA A 47 22.07 -8.83 -54.39
C ALA A 47 21.73 -9.26 -55.84
N ARG A 48 21.79 -8.34 -56.80
CA ARG A 48 21.52 -8.60 -58.22
C ARG A 48 22.77 -8.49 -59.11
N VAL A 49 23.93 -8.94 -58.65
CA VAL A 49 25.03 -9.29 -59.56
C VAL A 49 25.79 -10.51 -59.01
N GLY A 50 25.71 -11.63 -59.72
CA GLY A 50 26.67 -12.74 -59.57
C GLY A 50 26.06 -14.07 -59.16
N ALA A 51 25.99 -14.99 -60.11
CA ALA A 51 25.62 -16.38 -59.90
C ALA A 51 26.53 -17.08 -58.87
N GLY A 52 25.92 -17.91 -58.02
CA GLY A 52 26.63 -18.91 -57.22
C GLY A 52 27.10 -18.46 -55.84
N GLY A 53 26.19 -18.43 -54.86
CA GLY A 53 26.55 -18.22 -53.47
C GLY A 53 25.35 -18.25 -52.55
N ALA A 54 24.99 -19.43 -52.06
CA ALA A 54 24.01 -19.58 -50.99
C ALA A 54 24.60 -19.08 -49.67
N SER A 55 24.52 -17.78 -49.40
CA SER A 55 24.81 -17.22 -48.07
C SER A 55 24.35 -15.76 -47.99
N GLN A 56 23.77 -15.37 -46.86
CA GLN A 56 23.50 -13.98 -46.39
C GLN A 56 22.15 -13.30 -46.70
N GLY A 57 21.25 -13.85 -47.54
CA GLY A 57 19.87 -13.32 -47.66
C GLY A 57 18.90 -13.74 -46.53
N HIS A 58 19.37 -14.53 -45.57
CA HIS A 58 18.55 -15.18 -44.52
C HIS A 58 18.62 -14.52 -43.13
N GLY A 59 19.50 -13.54 -42.91
CA GLY A 59 19.67 -12.93 -41.58
C GLY A 59 18.54 -11.98 -41.20
N THR A 60 18.25 -11.00 -42.04
CA THR A 60 17.38 -9.86 -41.68
C THR A 60 15.88 -10.20 -41.64
N ARG A 61 15.36 -11.03 -42.55
CA ARG A 61 13.97 -11.51 -42.48
C ARG A 61 13.71 -12.39 -41.25
N THR A 62 14.71 -13.15 -40.82
CA THR A 62 14.62 -13.97 -39.60
C THR A 62 14.63 -13.08 -38.37
N LEU A 63 15.52 -12.09 -38.31
CA LEU A 63 15.53 -11.07 -37.24
C LEU A 63 14.22 -10.27 -37.15
N LEU A 64 13.58 -9.96 -38.27
CA LEU A 64 12.26 -9.30 -38.26
C LEU A 64 11.16 -10.21 -37.68
N ARG A 65 11.17 -11.50 -38.01
CA ARG A 65 10.23 -12.46 -37.42
C ARG A 65 10.45 -12.60 -35.92
N GLU A 66 11.70 -12.74 -35.48
CA GLU A 66 12.05 -12.78 -34.06
C GLU A 66 11.61 -11.51 -33.33
N ARG A 67 11.80 -10.33 -33.95
CA ARG A 67 11.31 -9.06 -33.42
C ARG A 67 9.78 -9.05 -33.29
N ASP A 68 9.07 -9.50 -34.32
CA ASP A 68 7.61 -9.51 -34.34
C ASP A 68 7.07 -10.52 -33.31
N ASP A 69 7.70 -11.67 -33.15
CA ASP A 69 7.38 -12.67 -32.11
C ASP A 69 7.60 -12.09 -30.70
N LEU A 70 8.73 -11.41 -30.48
CA LEU A 70 9.00 -10.71 -29.21
C LEU A 70 8.01 -9.58 -28.95
N ALA A 71 7.59 -8.84 -29.99
CA ALA A 71 6.59 -7.80 -29.84
C ALA A 71 5.23 -8.37 -29.42
N LEU A 72 4.84 -9.52 -29.98
CA LEU A 72 3.63 -10.24 -29.57
C LEU A 72 3.72 -10.75 -28.13
N GLU A 73 4.89 -11.26 -27.73
CA GLU A 73 5.14 -11.69 -26.35
C GLU A 73 5.04 -10.51 -25.38
N ILE A 74 5.66 -9.37 -25.70
CA ILE A 74 5.56 -8.14 -24.90
C ILE A 74 4.09 -7.70 -24.77
N LEU A 75 3.32 -7.70 -25.86
CA LEU A 75 1.89 -7.33 -25.81
C LEU A 75 1.09 -8.29 -24.93
N ARG A 76 1.40 -9.59 -24.97
CA ARG A 76 0.76 -10.59 -24.11
C ARG A 76 1.07 -10.34 -22.64
N VAL A 77 2.35 -10.15 -22.30
CA VAL A 77 2.79 -9.86 -20.93
C VAL A 77 2.19 -8.54 -20.43
N GLN A 78 2.09 -7.52 -21.28
CA GLN A 78 1.43 -6.26 -20.94
C GLN A 78 -0.06 -6.44 -20.61
N ALA A 79 -0.77 -7.29 -21.37
CA ALA A 79 -2.16 -7.60 -21.09
C ALA A 79 -2.31 -8.34 -19.75
N GLU A 80 -1.44 -9.31 -19.46
CA GLU A 80 -1.41 -10.02 -18.17
C GLU A 80 -1.11 -9.05 -17.01
N LEU A 81 -0.15 -8.13 -17.18
CA LEU A 81 0.14 -7.08 -16.20
C LEU A 81 -1.07 -6.17 -15.93
N ALA A 82 -1.80 -5.79 -16.98
CA ALA A 82 -3.01 -4.98 -16.84
C ALA A 82 -4.07 -5.71 -16.01
N THR A 83 -4.28 -7.01 -16.25
CA THR A 83 -5.22 -7.80 -15.44
C THR A 83 -4.83 -7.87 -13.96
N VAL A 84 -3.55 -8.07 -13.66
CA VAL A 84 -3.05 -8.08 -12.27
C VAL A 84 -3.22 -6.71 -11.61
N GLN A 85 -3.00 -5.61 -12.35
CA GLN A 85 -3.23 -4.27 -11.83
C GLN A 85 -4.70 -4.00 -11.51
N GLU A 86 -5.62 -4.44 -12.36
CA GLU A 86 -7.07 -4.33 -12.11
C GLU A 86 -7.49 -5.14 -10.87
N GLU A 87 -6.98 -6.36 -10.72
CA GLU A 87 -7.20 -7.19 -9.53
C GLU A 87 -6.65 -6.53 -8.27
N GLY A 88 -5.44 -5.96 -8.33
CA GLY A 88 -4.85 -5.21 -7.22
C GLY A 88 -5.69 -4.00 -6.83
N GLN A 89 -6.22 -3.25 -7.80
CA GLN A 89 -7.14 -2.14 -7.54
C GLN A 89 -8.49 -2.59 -6.97
N ARG A 90 -8.98 -3.77 -7.35
CA ARG A 90 -10.18 -4.37 -6.75
C ARG A 90 -9.95 -4.70 -5.28
N LEU A 91 -8.88 -5.44 -4.98
CA LEU A 91 -8.52 -5.80 -3.59
C LEU A 91 -8.27 -4.57 -2.71
N ALA A 92 -7.60 -3.54 -3.24
CA ALA A 92 -7.38 -2.30 -2.50
C ALA A 92 -8.69 -1.57 -2.14
N ARG A 93 -9.73 -1.68 -2.99
CA ARG A 93 -11.07 -1.17 -2.67
C ARG A 93 -11.74 -2.00 -1.59
N GLU A 94 -11.73 -3.33 -1.72
CA GLU A 94 -12.30 -4.23 -0.71
C GLU A 94 -11.67 -4.02 0.67
N ILE A 95 -10.34 -3.90 0.76
CA ILE A 95 -9.64 -3.61 2.01
C ILE A 95 -10.11 -2.28 2.61
N ARG A 96 -10.29 -1.25 1.77
CA ARG A 96 -10.77 0.06 2.23
C ARG A 96 -12.19 -0.05 2.79
N ASP A 97 -13.07 -0.78 2.10
CA ASP A 97 -14.46 -0.95 2.49
C ASP A 97 -14.57 -1.74 3.80
N VAL A 98 -13.82 -2.84 3.93
CA VAL A 98 -13.73 -3.62 5.18
C VAL A 98 -13.22 -2.74 6.31
N ARG A 99 -12.17 -1.95 6.08
CA ARG A 99 -11.63 -1.04 7.10
C ARG A 99 -12.67 -0.01 7.53
N GLN A 100 -13.39 0.62 6.60
CA GLN A 100 -14.43 1.58 6.91
C GLN A 100 -15.57 0.93 7.69
N HIS A 101 -15.98 -0.27 7.30
CA HIS A 101 -16.99 -1.05 8.00
C HIS A 101 -16.56 -1.38 9.44
N THR A 102 -15.36 -1.89 9.64
CA THR A 102 -14.83 -2.20 10.98
C THR A 102 -14.75 -0.94 11.86
N ILE A 103 -14.31 0.19 11.31
CA ILE A 103 -14.29 1.46 12.03
C ILE A 103 -15.70 1.87 12.44
N ALA A 104 -16.67 1.80 11.53
CA ALA A 104 -18.06 2.13 11.82
C ALA A 104 -18.63 1.21 12.92
N SER A 105 -18.42 -0.10 12.82
CA SER A 105 -18.86 -1.07 13.83
C SER A 105 -18.20 -0.86 15.18
N LEU A 106 -16.92 -0.46 15.22
CA LEU A 106 -16.24 -0.11 16.48
C LEU A 106 -16.79 1.18 17.10
N HIS A 107 -17.11 2.18 16.29
CA HIS A 107 -17.76 3.41 16.76
C HIS A 107 -19.16 3.11 17.31
N GLU A 108 -19.95 2.32 16.57
CA GLU A 108 -21.27 1.90 17.03
C GLU A 108 -21.20 1.10 18.33
N ALA A 109 -20.28 0.13 18.44
CA ALA A 109 -20.07 -0.62 19.68
C ALA A 109 -19.64 0.26 20.86
N ARG A 110 -18.81 1.29 20.59
CA ARG A 110 -18.39 2.29 21.58
C ARG A 110 -19.55 3.18 22.02
N ASP A 111 -20.42 3.59 21.10
CA ASP A 111 -21.55 4.47 21.39
C ASP A 111 -22.69 3.71 22.07
N GLN A 112 -22.83 2.41 21.78
CA GLN A 112 -23.76 1.49 22.46
C GLN A 112 -23.24 1.01 23.83
N THR A 113 -21.95 1.17 24.14
CA THR A 113 -21.49 0.97 25.51
C THR A 113 -21.94 2.18 26.32
N PRO A 114 -22.95 2.07 27.20
CA PRO A 114 -23.35 3.20 28.01
C PRO A 114 -22.11 3.57 28.82
N THR A 115 -21.61 4.79 28.62
CA THR A 115 -20.66 5.39 29.55
C THR A 115 -21.42 5.53 30.85
N GLN A 116 -21.33 4.51 31.71
CA GLN A 116 -21.72 4.60 33.09
C GLN A 116 -20.78 5.64 33.71
N ALA A 117 -21.13 6.91 33.58
CA ALA A 117 -20.38 8.03 34.12
C ALA A 117 -20.31 8.01 35.67
N LYS A 118 -21.10 7.15 36.32
CA LYS A 118 -20.96 6.80 37.73
C LYS A 118 -19.83 5.81 38.04
N ASP A 119 -19.40 5.03 37.05
CA ASP A 119 -18.44 3.93 37.21
C ASP A 119 -16.99 4.37 36.94
N THR A 120 -16.78 5.51 36.26
CA THR A 120 -15.43 6.01 35.97
C THR A 120 -14.71 6.52 37.21
N THR A 121 -15.41 7.22 38.10
CA THR A 121 -14.82 7.69 39.38
C THR A 121 -14.54 6.53 40.32
N GLN A 122 -15.43 5.52 40.34
CA GLN A 122 -15.24 4.32 41.16
C GLN A 122 -14.06 3.51 40.64
N ARG A 123 -13.99 3.24 39.33
CA ARG A 123 -12.84 2.54 38.72
C ARG A 123 -11.52 3.28 38.87
N GLN A 124 -11.53 4.62 38.79
CA GLN A 124 -10.33 5.43 39.05
C GLN A 124 -9.92 5.36 40.52
N SER A 125 -10.88 5.39 41.46
CA SER A 125 -10.62 5.19 42.89
C SER A 125 -10.05 3.79 43.15
N ASP A 126 -10.63 2.75 42.56
CA ASP A 126 -10.20 1.36 42.75
C ASP A 126 -8.80 1.12 42.16
N LEU A 127 -8.48 1.75 41.03
CA LEU A 127 -7.16 1.67 40.42
C LEU A 127 -6.10 2.39 41.27
N LEU A 128 -6.42 3.58 41.80
CA LEU A 128 -5.54 4.30 42.72
C LEU A 128 -5.31 3.51 44.01
N HIS A 129 -6.35 2.90 44.57
CA HIS A 129 -6.22 2.02 45.74
C HIS A 129 -5.31 0.82 45.45
N GLY A 130 -5.47 0.16 44.30
CA GLY A 130 -4.61 -0.95 43.89
C GLY A 130 -3.14 -0.55 43.76
N VAL A 131 -2.86 0.64 43.22
CA VAL A 131 -1.50 1.17 43.12
C VAL A 131 -0.91 1.48 44.49
N VAL A 132 -1.67 2.14 45.37
CA VAL A 132 -1.23 2.46 46.74
C VAL A 132 -0.94 1.18 47.54
N LEU A 133 -1.83 0.19 47.47
CA LEU A 133 -1.64 -1.09 48.15
C LEU A 133 -0.42 -1.84 47.58
N GLY A 134 -0.24 -1.82 46.26
CA GLY A 134 0.92 -2.41 45.60
C GLY A 134 2.23 -1.78 46.08
N LEU A 135 2.28 -0.44 46.14
CA LEU A 135 3.44 0.29 46.64
C LEU A 135 3.70 0.05 48.13
N ALA A 136 2.63 -0.05 48.94
CA ALA A 136 2.73 -0.36 50.37
C ALA A 136 3.27 -1.77 50.62
N LEU A 137 2.84 -2.76 49.83
CA LEU A 137 3.25 -4.16 49.99
C LEU A 137 4.65 -4.46 49.45
N HIS A 138 5.08 -3.75 48.40
CA HIS A 138 6.35 -4.01 47.72
C HIS A 138 7.42 -2.92 47.97
N GLY A 139 7.09 -1.90 48.76
CA GLY A 139 8.00 -0.84 49.14
C GLY A 139 9.09 -1.32 50.10
N GLU A 140 10.27 -0.70 50.04
CA GLU A 140 11.38 -0.98 50.95
C GLU A 140 11.06 -0.56 52.40
N HIS A 141 10.09 0.34 52.58
CA HIS A 141 9.63 0.80 53.88
C HIS A 141 8.30 0.12 54.25
N PRO A 142 8.22 -0.52 55.42
CA PRO A 142 6.99 -1.12 55.89
C PRO A 142 5.92 -0.04 56.09
N TRP A 143 4.78 -0.23 55.42
CA TRP A 143 3.71 0.76 55.36
C TRP A 143 3.07 1.09 56.72
N TYR A 144 3.20 0.21 57.71
CA TYR A 144 2.68 0.39 59.07
C TYR A 144 3.51 1.33 59.95
N GLU A 145 4.70 1.76 59.48
CA GLU A 145 5.55 2.71 60.20
C GLU A 145 5.23 4.18 59.85
N ASP A 146 4.53 4.41 58.74
CA ASP A 146 4.02 5.72 58.37
C ASP A 146 2.52 5.82 58.74
N PRO A 147 2.15 6.68 59.72
CA PRO A 147 0.76 6.80 60.16
C PRO A 147 -0.18 7.28 59.04
N GLN A 148 0.30 8.06 58.07
CA GLN A 148 -0.54 8.54 56.95
C GLN A 148 -0.81 7.40 55.95
N LEU A 149 0.21 6.60 55.65
CA LEU A 149 0.07 5.45 54.77
C LEU A 149 -0.75 4.33 55.44
N THR A 150 -0.61 4.17 56.76
CA THR A 150 -1.38 3.23 57.56
C THR A 150 -2.88 3.58 57.55
N GLU A 151 -3.22 4.85 57.80
CA GLU A 151 -4.61 5.33 57.74
C GLU A 151 -5.19 5.14 56.34
N LEU A 152 -4.41 5.46 55.31
CA LEU A 152 -4.81 5.29 53.92
C LEU A 152 -5.08 3.82 53.59
N VAL A 153 -4.17 2.90 53.94
CA VAL A 153 -4.32 1.47 53.66
C VAL A 153 -5.50 0.86 54.41
N LEU A 154 -5.68 1.20 55.70
CA LEU A 154 -6.80 0.73 56.51
C LEU A 154 -8.15 1.27 56.02
N SER A 155 -8.21 2.52 55.57
CA SER A 155 -9.44 3.11 55.01
C SER A 155 -9.93 2.46 53.71
N MET A 156 -9.06 1.70 53.04
CA MET A 156 -9.44 0.93 51.84
C MET A 156 -10.15 -0.38 52.20
N ASP A 157 -9.87 -0.97 53.37
CA ASP A 157 -10.46 -2.24 53.82
C ASP A 157 -11.92 -2.06 54.30
N ASP A 158 -12.22 -0.91 54.93
CA ASP A 158 -13.58 -0.55 55.36
C ASP A 158 -14.60 -0.45 54.21
N ARG A 159 -14.12 -0.17 52.99
CA ARG A 159 -14.97 -0.12 51.77
C ARG A 159 -15.35 -1.50 51.25
N ALA A 160 -14.53 -2.53 51.49
CA ALA A 160 -14.85 -3.91 51.10
C ALA A 160 -15.95 -4.51 51.99
N ALA A 161 -16.02 -4.09 53.26
CA ALA A 161 -17.04 -4.54 54.21
C ALA A 161 -18.42 -3.87 54.03
N SER A 162 -18.50 -2.71 53.35
CA SER A 162 -19.73 -1.94 53.15
C SER A 162 -20.58 -2.39 51.94
N ASN A 163 -20.08 -3.29 51.09
CA ASN A 163 -20.76 -3.77 49.88
C ASN A 163 -21.28 -5.23 49.99
N VAL A 164 -21.37 -5.76 51.21
CA VAL A 164 -22.07 -7.02 51.56
C VAL A 164 -23.29 -6.67 52.42
#